data_AF-A0A7J4EVF9-F1
#
_entry.id   AF-A0A7J4EVF9-F1
#
_cell.length_a   1.000
_cell.length_b   1.000
_cell.length_c   1.000
_cell.angle_alpha   90.00
_cell.angle_beta   90.00
_cell.angle_gamma   90.00
#
_symmetry.space_group_name_H-M   'P 1'
#
loop_
_entity.id
_entity.type
_entity.pdbx_description
1 polymer ?
#
loop_
_entity_poly.entity_id
_entity_poly.type
_entity_poly.pdbx_seq_one_letter_code
_entity_poly.pdbx_strand_id
1 'polypeptide(L)'
;MVERTKIKIPKGVKKKVNKGEEEFPFDISPMYEGERVRKGEMFVELGGPKQTGFELILNLPSGKVDDMKATLIGDDIDSFEEGKSYSYAMIYYIAGSQLDTDIEPVVERRNHDFQNFIQGYMHLNQRYDIWVRINKEAVKKGLKSLTQIAQATMLLFKNEMPFIEKIEAVYITDGDMVKKLLDEYAMPIYEERDARVETLHDEDVEEFYSCTLCQSFAPANVCVISPDRPSLCGAITWFDGRAASRVDPEGPNKAIPKGDLIDPIGGEYTGVDEFARTESGGNVDKIKLHSFFDYPHTSCGCFEVIGFYMPEVDGIGFLHRG
;
A
#
# COMPACT_ATOMS: atom_id res chain seq x y z
N MET A 1 -20.57 -7.34 4.62
CA MET A 1 -19.48 -6.46 5.10
C MET A 1 -19.02 -6.97 6.45
N VAL A 2 -17.75 -7.34 6.56
CA VAL A 2 -17.03 -7.71 7.79
C VAL A 2 -17.08 -6.55 8.78
N GLU A 3 -17.19 -6.80 10.07
CA GLU A 3 -17.28 -5.68 11.02
C GLU A 3 -15.89 -5.00 11.21
N ARG A 4 -15.82 -3.69 10.96
CA ARG A 4 -14.62 -2.88 11.21
C ARG A 4 -14.60 -2.51 12.68
N THR A 5 -13.72 -3.15 13.45
CA THR A 5 -13.61 -2.91 14.90
C THR A 5 -12.17 -2.52 15.28
N LYS A 6 -11.86 -2.46 16.58
CA LYS A 6 -10.49 -2.40 17.04
C LYS A 6 -10.06 -3.77 17.50
N ILE A 7 -8.80 -4.12 17.25
CA ILE A 7 -8.23 -5.33 17.82
C ILE A 7 -8.34 -5.30 19.35
N LYS A 8 -8.62 -6.46 19.94
CA LYS A 8 -8.60 -6.63 21.39
C LYS A 8 -7.17 -6.92 21.83
N ILE A 9 -6.56 -6.00 22.57
CA ILE A 9 -5.24 -6.19 23.16
C ILE A 9 -5.39 -7.02 24.45
N PRO A 10 -4.82 -8.24 24.54
CA PRO A 10 -4.94 -9.06 25.74
C PRO A 10 -4.31 -8.38 26.97
N LYS A 11 -4.80 -8.71 28.17
CA LYS A 11 -4.18 -8.21 29.41
C LYS A 11 -2.83 -8.90 29.63
N GLY A 12 -1.83 -8.14 30.10
CA GLY A 12 -0.51 -8.67 30.46
C GLY A 12 0.50 -8.77 29.31
N VAL A 13 0.12 -8.42 28.08
CA VAL A 13 1.09 -8.36 26.95
C VAL A 13 2.09 -7.24 27.14
N LYS A 14 3.34 -7.47 26.73
CA LYS A 14 4.37 -6.43 26.64
C LYS A 14 3.88 -5.37 25.65
N LYS A 15 3.70 -4.14 26.11
CA LYS A 15 3.27 -3.03 25.27
C LYS A 15 3.93 -1.73 25.65
N LYS A 16 4.15 -0.88 24.65
CA LYS A 16 4.63 0.48 24.77
C LYS A 16 3.64 1.41 24.09
N VAL A 17 3.31 2.53 24.72
CA VAL A 17 2.34 3.50 24.20
C VAL A 17 3.03 4.85 24.09
N ASN A 18 2.89 5.52 22.94
CA ASN A 18 3.28 6.91 22.75
C ASN A 18 2.08 7.74 22.29
N LYS A 19 1.94 8.94 22.85
CA LYS A 19 0.92 9.97 22.54
C LYS A 19 1.48 11.40 22.54
N GLY A 20 2.80 11.56 22.70
CA GLY A 20 3.44 12.86 22.81
C GLY A 20 4.10 13.31 21.51
N GLU A 21 4.47 14.58 21.45
CA GLU A 21 5.41 15.08 20.45
C GLU A 21 6.73 14.32 20.59
N GLU A 22 7.21 13.76 19.48
CA GLU A 22 8.43 12.96 19.44
C GLU A 22 9.43 13.61 18.47
N GLU A 23 10.66 13.79 18.94
CA GLU A 23 11.77 14.15 18.08
C GLU A 23 12.29 12.88 17.37
N PHE A 24 12.42 12.97 16.05
CA PHE A 24 12.87 11.85 15.24
C PHE A 24 14.39 11.89 15.03
N PRO A 25 15.10 10.77 15.22
CA PRO A 25 16.55 10.67 15.00
C PRO A 25 16.93 10.47 13.51
N PHE A 26 15.97 10.67 12.61
CA PHE A 26 16.07 10.40 11.18
C PHE A 26 15.45 11.53 10.38
N ASP A 27 15.90 11.68 9.13
CA ASP A 27 15.30 12.62 8.19
C ASP A 27 14.03 12.01 7.58
N ILE A 28 13.07 12.87 7.26
CA ILE A 28 11.84 12.52 6.55
C ILE A 28 11.79 13.33 5.26
N SER A 29 11.81 12.67 4.11
CA SER A 29 11.73 13.30 2.80
C SER A 29 11.41 12.31 1.68
N PRO A 30 10.64 12.71 0.65
CA PRO A 30 10.43 11.90 -0.55
C PRO A 30 11.72 11.44 -1.24
N MET A 31 12.85 12.14 -1.05
CA MET A 31 14.12 11.73 -1.64
C MET A 31 14.61 10.35 -1.17
N TYR A 32 14.13 9.88 -0.01
CA TYR A 32 14.50 8.57 0.55
C TYR A 32 13.66 7.41 0.02
N GLU A 33 12.59 7.68 -0.75
CA GLU A 33 11.66 6.65 -1.23
C GLU A 33 12.35 5.49 -1.96
N GLY A 34 13.37 5.82 -2.76
CA GLY A 34 14.16 4.86 -3.52
C GLY A 34 15.29 4.16 -2.75
N GLU A 35 15.48 4.45 -1.46
CA GLU A 35 16.57 3.86 -0.67
C GLU A 35 16.41 2.33 -0.59
N ARG A 36 17.52 1.61 -0.83
CA ARG A 36 17.55 0.15 -0.75
C ARG A 36 18.46 -0.29 0.38
N VAL A 37 17.88 -0.91 1.41
CA VAL A 37 18.63 -1.52 2.51
C VAL A 37 19.05 -2.94 2.12
N ARG A 38 20.33 -3.11 1.76
CA ARG A 38 20.87 -4.43 1.39
C ARG A 38 21.20 -5.26 2.63
N LYS A 39 21.35 -6.57 2.47
CA LYS A 39 21.63 -7.51 3.58
C LYS A 39 22.84 -7.11 4.45
N GLY A 40 23.87 -6.50 3.86
CA GLY A 40 25.05 -6.05 4.62
C GLY A 40 24.81 -4.83 5.52
N GLU A 41 23.84 -3.98 5.16
CA GLU A 41 23.49 -2.73 5.82
C GLU A 41 22.29 -2.88 6.77
N MET A 42 21.58 -4.00 6.65
CA MET A 42 20.37 -4.30 7.42
C MET A 42 20.69 -4.56 8.89
N PHE A 43 20.01 -3.83 9.78
CA PHE A 43 19.93 -4.15 11.20
C PHE A 43 18.94 -5.29 11.43
N VAL A 44 17.68 -5.14 11.01
CA VAL A 44 16.67 -6.20 11.11
C VAL A 44 15.77 -6.24 9.89
N GLU A 45 15.14 -7.39 9.70
CA GLU A 45 14.06 -7.62 8.75
C GLU A 45 12.74 -7.82 9.51
N LEU A 46 11.66 -7.20 9.03
CA LEU A 46 10.34 -7.28 9.63
C LEU A 46 9.36 -7.76 8.55
N GLY A 47 8.63 -8.85 8.84
CA GLY A 47 7.86 -9.57 7.83
C GLY A 47 8.74 -10.21 6.76
N GLY A 48 8.34 -10.10 5.50
CA GLY A 48 9.07 -10.66 4.35
C GLY A 48 9.04 -12.20 4.27
N PRO A 49 9.91 -12.82 3.47
CA PRO A 49 9.79 -14.24 3.10
C PRO A 49 10.03 -15.24 4.25
N LYS A 50 10.42 -14.77 5.43
CA LYS A 50 10.78 -15.62 6.59
C LYS A 50 9.83 -15.48 7.76
N GLN A 51 9.03 -14.42 7.80
CA GLN A 51 8.23 -14.06 8.96
C GLN A 51 6.91 -13.49 8.50
N THR A 52 5.85 -13.77 9.25
CA THR A 52 4.52 -13.23 8.95
C THR A 52 4.53 -11.71 9.06
N GLY A 53 4.02 -11.03 8.03
CA GLY A 53 3.89 -9.58 7.99
C GLY A 53 2.50 -9.17 7.53
N PHE A 54 1.91 -8.11 8.06
CA PHE A 54 0.80 -7.44 7.35
C PHE A 54 0.62 -5.96 7.69
N GLU A 55 -0.07 -5.23 6.83
CA GLU A 55 -0.52 -3.85 7.08
C GLU A 55 -2.01 -3.68 6.81
N LEU A 56 -2.70 -2.90 7.65
CA LEU A 56 -4.14 -2.74 7.53
C LEU A 56 -4.58 -1.34 7.94
N ILE A 57 -5.38 -0.68 7.08
CA ILE A 57 -6.11 0.54 7.43
C ILE A 57 -7.58 0.21 7.69
N LEU A 58 -8.15 0.81 8.74
CA LEU A 58 -9.57 0.73 9.06
C LEU A 58 -10.15 2.10 9.34
N ASN A 59 -11.24 2.44 8.65
CA ASN A 59 -12.03 3.61 8.95
C ASN A 59 -12.99 3.29 10.10
N LEU A 60 -12.91 4.06 11.19
CA LEU A 60 -13.74 3.88 12.37
C LEU A 60 -14.44 5.19 12.75
N PRO A 61 -15.55 5.13 13.53
CA PRO A 61 -16.15 6.32 14.10
C PRO A 61 -15.14 7.14 14.91
N SER A 62 -15.17 8.48 14.79
CA SER A 62 -14.20 9.39 15.44
C SER A 62 -14.09 9.22 16.97
N GLY A 63 -15.14 8.79 17.67
CA GLY A 63 -15.10 8.49 19.11
C GLY A 63 -14.36 7.20 19.48
N LYS A 64 -13.97 6.39 18.48
CA LYS A 64 -13.20 5.16 18.65
C LYS A 64 -11.72 5.36 18.36
N VAL A 65 -11.32 6.42 17.66
CA VAL A 65 -9.92 6.69 17.28
C VAL A 65 -9.29 7.70 18.24
N ASP A 66 -8.14 7.35 18.79
CA ASP A 66 -7.40 8.15 19.75
C ASP A 66 -6.24 8.84 19.01
N ASP A 67 -6.45 10.09 18.62
CA ASP A 67 -5.59 10.80 17.66
C ASP A 67 -4.11 10.82 18.10
N MET A 68 -3.23 10.57 17.13
CA MET A 68 -1.77 10.50 17.26
C MET A 68 -1.28 9.50 18.31
N LYS A 69 -2.07 8.49 18.68
CA LYS A 69 -1.62 7.43 19.56
C LYS A 69 -0.91 6.33 18.76
N ALA A 70 0.30 5.99 19.17
CA ALA A 70 1.02 4.80 18.72
C ALA A 70 1.09 3.78 19.85
N THR A 71 0.80 2.51 19.55
CA THR A 71 0.99 1.38 20.48
C THR A 71 1.87 0.33 19.82
N LEU A 72 2.95 -0.09 20.48
CA LEU A 72 3.73 -1.26 20.09
C LEU A 72 3.37 -2.43 21.02
N ILE A 73 3.11 -3.60 20.47
CA ILE A 73 2.86 -4.86 21.20
C ILE A 73 3.95 -5.87 20.83
N GLY A 74 4.71 -6.35 21.81
CA GLY A 74 5.84 -7.24 21.61
C GLY A 74 7.20 -6.57 21.84
N ASP A 75 8.22 -7.09 21.17
CA ASP A 75 9.60 -6.59 21.24
C ASP A 75 9.82 -5.34 20.38
N ASP A 76 10.78 -4.52 20.79
CA ASP A 76 11.11 -3.24 20.17
C ASP A 76 12.57 -3.26 19.66
N ILE A 77 12.98 -2.19 18.99
CA ILE A 77 14.29 -2.08 18.32
C ILE A 77 15.47 -2.34 19.27
N ASP A 78 15.37 -1.90 20.52
CA ASP A 78 16.41 -2.08 21.54
C ASP A 78 16.61 -3.53 22.00
N SER A 79 15.60 -4.38 21.76
CA SER A 79 15.61 -5.81 22.11
C SER A 79 15.91 -6.72 20.92
N PHE A 80 15.96 -6.19 19.70
CA PHE A 80 16.26 -6.99 18.52
C PHE A 80 17.75 -7.33 18.39
N GLU A 81 18.00 -8.51 17.85
CA GLU A 81 19.34 -8.98 17.47
C GLU A 81 19.62 -8.62 16.00
N GLU A 82 20.78 -8.01 15.76
CA GLU A 82 21.21 -7.63 14.41
C GLU A 82 21.24 -8.83 13.46
N GLY A 83 20.73 -8.64 12.25
CA GLY A 83 20.69 -9.61 11.17
C GLY A 83 19.53 -10.62 11.26
N LYS A 84 18.65 -10.51 12.25
CA LYS A 84 17.47 -11.39 12.42
C LYS A 84 16.23 -10.85 11.71
N SER A 85 15.24 -11.73 11.60
CA SER A 85 13.93 -11.45 11.04
C SER A 85 12.85 -11.65 12.12
N TYR A 86 11.91 -10.71 12.24
CA TYR A 86 10.78 -10.78 13.17
C TYR A 86 9.44 -10.62 12.45
N SER A 87 8.39 -11.19 13.02
CA SER A 87 7.02 -10.94 12.55
C SER A 87 6.63 -9.48 12.77
N TYR A 88 5.75 -8.95 11.93
CA TYR A 88 5.41 -7.53 12.00
C TYR A 88 4.01 -7.21 11.48
N ALA A 89 3.20 -6.51 12.27
CA ALA A 89 1.94 -5.94 11.79
C ALA A 89 1.90 -4.44 12.00
N MET A 90 1.34 -3.72 11.02
CA MET A 90 1.05 -2.28 11.12
C MET A 90 -0.45 -2.06 10.91
N ILE A 91 -1.17 -1.72 11.97
CA ILE A 91 -2.60 -1.43 11.87
C ILE A 91 -2.81 0.05 12.16
N TYR A 92 -3.51 0.76 11.27
CA TYR A 92 -3.94 2.13 11.54
C TYR A 92 -5.46 2.22 11.56
N TYR A 93 -5.96 2.94 12.55
CA TYR A 93 -7.35 3.34 12.64
C TYR A 93 -7.44 4.80 12.25
N ILE A 94 -8.24 5.11 11.24
CA ILE A 94 -8.47 6.47 10.77
C ILE A 94 -9.92 6.89 11.04
N ALA A 95 -10.14 8.19 11.19
CA ALA A 95 -11.47 8.76 11.23
C ALA A 95 -11.47 10.16 10.59
N GLY A 96 -12.54 10.47 9.89
CA GLY A 96 -12.76 11.76 9.25
C GLY A 96 -14.17 11.83 8.68
N SER A 97 -14.74 13.02 8.63
CA SER A 97 -16.12 13.25 8.18
C SER A 97 -16.36 12.92 6.70
N GLN A 98 -15.30 12.88 5.90
CA GLN A 98 -15.32 12.59 4.46
C GLN A 98 -14.94 11.15 4.12
N LEU A 99 -14.57 10.34 5.12
CA LEU A 99 -14.08 8.98 4.90
C LEU A 99 -15.23 7.98 4.73
N ASP A 100 -15.15 7.21 3.65
CA ASP A 100 -15.94 5.99 3.43
C ASP A 100 -15.04 4.75 3.61
N THR A 101 -15.60 3.55 3.76
CA THR A 101 -14.81 2.30 3.84
C THR A 101 -14.02 2.04 2.56
N ASP A 102 -14.49 2.53 1.41
CA ASP A 102 -13.81 2.38 0.11
C ASP A 102 -12.47 3.12 0.01
N ILE A 103 -12.19 4.04 0.94
CA ILE A 103 -10.90 4.77 0.95
C ILE A 103 -9.79 3.96 1.65
N GLU A 104 -10.14 2.93 2.42
CA GLU A 104 -9.17 2.19 3.23
C GLU A 104 -8.00 1.65 2.38
N PRO A 105 -8.21 0.99 1.22
CA PRO A 105 -7.09 0.46 0.42
C PRO A 105 -6.21 1.55 -0.17
N VAL A 106 -6.78 2.71 -0.48
CA VAL A 106 -6.06 3.88 -1.00
C VAL A 106 -5.12 4.44 0.08
N VAL A 107 -5.63 4.61 1.29
CA VAL A 107 -4.83 5.05 2.45
C VAL A 107 -3.78 3.99 2.79
N GLU A 108 -4.14 2.71 2.73
CA GLU A 108 -3.23 1.59 2.99
C GLU A 108 -2.06 1.62 2.02
N ARG A 109 -2.33 1.88 0.74
CA ARG A 109 -1.28 2.00 -0.27
C ARG A 109 -0.29 3.14 0.03
N ARG A 110 -0.76 4.25 0.60
CA ARG A 110 0.11 5.39 0.97
C ARG A 110 1.04 5.09 2.15
N ASN A 111 0.77 4.03 2.92
CA ASN A 111 1.72 3.56 3.94
C ASN A 111 3.08 3.22 3.30
N HIS A 112 3.07 2.64 2.09
CA HIS A 112 4.30 2.36 1.35
C HIS A 112 5.17 3.61 1.18
N ASP A 113 4.59 4.69 0.66
CA ASP A 113 5.34 5.91 0.35
C ASP A 113 5.84 6.55 1.66
N PHE A 114 4.94 6.71 2.63
CA PHE A 114 5.24 7.41 3.88
C PHE A 114 6.29 6.68 4.73
N GLN A 115 6.30 5.35 4.72
CA GLN A 115 7.36 4.59 5.39
C GLN A 115 8.70 4.75 4.68
N ASN A 116 8.73 4.73 3.33
CA ASN A 116 9.97 4.91 2.57
C ASN A 116 10.46 6.37 2.54
N PHE A 117 9.66 7.35 2.97
CA PHE A 117 10.14 8.71 3.19
C PHE A 117 11.04 8.82 4.44
N ILE A 118 11.03 7.82 5.31
CA ILE A 118 11.87 7.76 6.52
C ILE A 118 13.25 7.20 6.15
N GLN A 119 14.29 8.02 6.31
CA GLN A 119 15.67 7.62 5.99
C GLN A 119 16.07 6.34 6.73
N GLY A 120 16.60 5.36 5.98
CA GLY A 120 17.04 4.08 6.53
C GLY A 120 15.92 3.10 6.90
N TYR A 121 14.66 3.38 6.53
CA TYR A 121 13.53 2.47 6.69
C TYR A 121 12.95 2.11 5.31
N MET A 122 13.17 0.87 4.88
CA MET A 122 12.69 0.40 3.58
C MET A 122 11.43 -0.45 3.78
N HIS A 123 10.32 -0.06 3.16
CA HIS A 123 9.06 -0.81 3.14
C HIS A 123 8.74 -1.28 1.71
N LEU A 124 8.43 -2.56 1.54
CA LEU A 124 8.07 -3.14 0.25
C LEU A 124 6.76 -3.89 0.33
N ASN A 125 6.15 -4.09 -0.83
CA ASN A 125 4.91 -4.82 -1.04
C ASN A 125 3.73 -4.11 -0.37
N GLN A 126 2.74 -4.87 0.10
CA GLN A 126 1.47 -4.39 0.64
C GLN A 126 0.73 -5.51 1.39
N ARG A 127 -0.39 -5.18 2.04
CA ARG A 127 -1.33 -6.14 2.66
C ARG A 127 -0.60 -7.16 3.52
N TYR A 128 -0.73 -8.46 3.26
CA TYR A 128 -0.13 -9.57 4.01
C TYR A 128 1.27 -9.98 3.53
N ASP A 129 1.81 -9.29 2.53
CA ASP A 129 3.11 -9.60 1.91
C ASP A 129 4.17 -8.53 2.22
N ILE A 130 3.92 -7.66 3.19
CA ILE A 130 4.84 -6.57 3.53
C ILE A 130 6.25 -7.10 3.84
N TRP A 131 7.25 -6.33 3.42
CA TRP A 131 8.64 -6.62 3.72
C TRP A 131 9.38 -5.35 4.09
N VAL A 132 9.77 -5.27 5.36
CA VAL A 132 10.44 -4.11 5.92
C VAL A 132 11.88 -4.44 6.28
N ARG A 133 12.79 -3.49 6.05
CA ARG A 133 14.16 -3.51 6.57
C ARG A 133 14.52 -2.19 7.22
N ILE A 134 15.20 -2.30 8.36
CA ILE A 134 15.76 -1.17 9.08
C ILE A 134 17.28 -1.17 8.87
N ASN A 135 17.84 -0.04 8.49
CA ASN A 135 19.28 0.15 8.28
C ASN A 135 20.04 0.28 9.63
N LYS A 136 21.24 -0.29 9.73
CA LYS A 136 22.14 -0.14 10.90
C LYS A 136 22.43 1.32 11.22
N GLU A 137 22.58 2.17 10.20
CA GLU A 137 22.85 3.60 10.39
C GLU A 137 21.67 4.33 11.05
N ALA A 138 20.42 3.93 10.77
CA ALA A 138 19.25 4.52 11.45
C ALA A 138 19.29 4.26 12.96
N VAL A 139 19.66 3.04 13.37
CA VAL A 139 19.81 2.67 14.79
C VAL A 139 20.98 3.44 15.43
N LYS A 140 22.13 3.56 14.73
CA LYS A 140 23.28 4.34 15.20
C LYS A 140 22.95 5.83 15.38
N LYS A 141 22.11 6.40 14.51
CA LYS A 141 21.63 7.79 14.60
C LYS A 141 20.63 8.01 15.75
N GLY A 142 20.11 6.94 16.35
CA GLY A 142 19.29 7.00 17.56
C GLY A 142 17.87 6.47 17.40
N LEU A 143 17.54 5.80 16.29
CA LEU A 143 16.28 5.06 16.17
C LEU A 143 16.26 3.93 17.21
N LYS A 144 15.36 4.04 18.18
CA LYS A 144 15.27 3.14 19.34
C LYS A 144 13.90 2.51 19.51
N SER A 145 12.90 2.98 18.77
CA SER A 145 11.52 2.53 18.93
C SER A 145 10.78 2.47 17.60
N LEU A 146 10.05 1.39 17.37
CA LEU A 146 9.08 1.31 16.28
C LEU A 146 7.93 2.32 16.46
N THR A 147 7.68 2.80 17.67
CA THR A 147 6.71 3.90 17.89
C THR A 147 7.17 5.22 17.26
N GLN A 148 8.48 5.46 17.12
CA GLN A 148 9.00 6.65 16.44
C GLN A 148 8.63 6.62 14.95
N ILE A 149 8.76 5.43 14.33
CA ILE A 149 8.32 5.19 12.95
C ILE A 149 6.81 5.42 12.84
N ALA A 150 6.01 4.81 13.72
CA ALA A 150 4.56 4.98 13.72
C ALA A 150 4.13 6.46 13.84
N GLN A 151 4.75 7.23 14.73
CA GLN A 151 4.47 8.66 14.89
C GLN A 151 4.83 9.45 13.63
N ALA A 152 6.01 9.23 13.05
CA ALA A 152 6.43 9.86 11.80
C ALA A 152 5.46 9.55 10.64
N THR A 153 5.08 8.28 10.49
CA THR A 153 4.14 7.87 9.45
C THR A 153 2.74 8.48 9.67
N MET A 154 2.24 8.52 10.91
CA MET A 154 0.96 9.17 11.21
C MET A 154 0.98 10.67 10.91
N LEU A 155 2.10 11.37 11.17
CA LEU A 155 2.26 12.78 10.79
C LEU A 155 2.20 12.95 9.27
N LEU A 156 2.88 12.08 8.51
CA LEU A 156 2.83 12.09 7.05
C LEU A 156 1.40 11.85 6.53
N PHE A 157 0.68 10.87 7.10
CA PHE A 157 -0.73 10.67 6.80
C PHE A 157 -1.56 11.93 6.99
N LYS A 158 -1.44 12.60 8.14
CA LYS A 158 -2.23 13.82 8.40
C LYS A 158 -1.84 14.99 7.51
N ASN A 159 -0.56 15.12 7.17
CA ASN A 159 -0.07 16.22 6.32
C ASN A 159 -0.50 16.05 4.86
N GLU A 160 -0.37 14.83 4.33
CA GLU A 160 -0.60 14.53 2.91
C GLU A 160 -2.07 14.17 2.62
N MET A 161 -2.82 13.75 3.65
CA MET A 161 -4.22 13.32 3.53
C MET A 161 -5.06 14.05 4.58
N PRO A 162 -5.29 15.39 4.42
CA PRO A 162 -5.90 16.24 5.44
C PRO A 162 -7.35 15.87 5.79
N PHE A 163 -8.00 15.04 4.96
CA PHE A 163 -9.30 14.44 5.25
C PHE A 163 -9.26 13.35 6.35
N ILE A 164 -8.06 12.92 6.78
CA ILE A 164 -7.84 12.10 7.97
C ILE A 164 -7.76 13.03 9.20
N GLU A 165 -8.90 13.23 9.86
CA GLU A 165 -9.00 14.10 11.04
C GLU A 165 -8.32 13.48 12.28
N LYS A 166 -8.45 12.16 12.45
CA LYS A 166 -7.80 11.39 13.50
C LYS A 166 -7.13 10.14 12.98
N ILE A 167 -5.99 9.80 13.56
CA ILE A 167 -5.27 8.55 13.27
C ILE A 167 -4.68 7.93 14.54
N GLU A 168 -4.72 6.60 14.64
CA GLU A 168 -4.09 5.82 15.70
C GLU A 168 -3.38 4.61 15.08
N ALA A 169 -2.14 4.36 15.49
CA ALA A 169 -1.34 3.23 15.03
C ALA A 169 -1.20 2.15 16.12
N VAL A 170 -1.28 0.90 15.72
CA VAL A 170 -0.90 -0.27 16.52
C VAL A 170 0.07 -1.12 15.72
N TYR A 171 1.33 -1.12 16.16
CA TYR A 171 2.37 -2.00 15.63
C TYR A 171 2.52 -3.22 16.51
N ILE A 172 2.81 -4.37 15.92
CA ILE A 172 2.87 -5.65 16.61
C ILE A 172 4.08 -6.43 16.11
N THR A 173 4.90 -6.94 17.02
CA THR A 173 6.07 -7.77 16.74
C THR A 173 6.01 -9.13 17.45
N ASP A 174 5.00 -9.32 18.30
CA ASP A 174 4.66 -10.63 18.86
C ASP A 174 4.15 -11.57 17.76
N GLY A 175 4.95 -12.59 17.42
CA GLY A 175 4.69 -13.44 16.25
C GLY A 175 3.38 -14.22 16.30
N ASP A 176 2.99 -14.72 17.48
CA ASP A 176 1.73 -15.44 17.65
C ASP A 176 0.54 -14.51 17.44
N MET A 177 0.61 -13.29 17.96
CA MET A 177 -0.43 -12.28 17.76
C MET A 177 -0.50 -11.79 16.31
N VAL A 178 0.65 -11.56 15.65
CA VAL A 178 0.69 -11.18 14.22
C VAL A 178 0.01 -12.25 13.38
N LYS A 179 0.39 -13.53 13.55
CA LYS A 179 -0.21 -14.63 12.79
C LYS A 179 -1.71 -14.73 13.03
N LYS A 180 -2.13 -14.70 14.29
CA LYS A 180 -3.55 -14.78 14.65
C LYS A 180 -4.37 -13.65 14.03
N LEU A 181 -3.86 -12.42 14.08
CA LEU A 181 -4.56 -11.27 13.53
C LEU A 181 -4.55 -11.28 12.00
N LEU A 182 -3.51 -11.79 11.36
CA LEU A 182 -3.55 -12.00 9.92
C LEU A 182 -4.73 -12.91 9.55
N ASP A 183 -4.79 -14.10 10.15
CA ASP A 183 -5.78 -15.14 9.80
C ASP A 183 -7.22 -14.73 10.19
N GLU A 184 -7.42 -14.21 11.41
CA GLU A 184 -8.77 -13.97 11.96
C GLU A 184 -9.30 -12.55 11.72
N TYR A 185 -8.45 -11.61 11.31
CA TYR A 185 -8.80 -10.18 11.29
C TYR A 185 -8.49 -9.51 9.95
N ALA A 186 -7.27 -9.63 9.43
CA ALA A 186 -6.87 -8.93 8.21
C ALA A 186 -7.34 -9.66 6.94
N MET A 187 -7.12 -10.98 6.82
CA MET A 187 -7.52 -11.76 5.64
C MET A 187 -9.00 -11.64 5.28
N PRO A 188 -9.96 -11.77 6.23
CA PRO A 188 -11.38 -11.59 5.90
C PRO A 188 -11.72 -10.22 5.29
N ILE A 189 -10.98 -9.17 5.67
CA ILE A 189 -11.19 -7.82 5.16
C ILE A 189 -10.60 -7.68 3.75
N TYR A 190 -9.43 -8.25 3.51
CA TYR A 190 -8.86 -8.29 2.15
C TYR A 190 -9.76 -9.08 1.20
N GLU A 191 -10.24 -10.26 1.62
CA GLU A 191 -11.16 -11.08 0.84
C GLU A 191 -12.47 -10.35 0.50
N GLU A 192 -13.02 -9.57 1.44
CA GLU A 192 -14.19 -8.74 1.16
C GLU A 192 -13.91 -7.63 0.15
N ARG A 193 -12.75 -6.96 0.27
CA ARG A 193 -12.35 -5.90 -0.66
C ARG A 193 -12.23 -6.46 -2.09
N ASP A 194 -11.63 -7.64 -2.22
CA ASP A 194 -11.43 -8.30 -3.51
C ASP A 194 -12.75 -8.82 -4.08
N ALA A 195 -13.59 -9.51 -3.29
CA ALA A 195 -14.87 -10.06 -3.75
C ALA A 195 -15.86 -9.01 -4.26
N ARG A 196 -15.71 -7.75 -3.85
CA ARG A 196 -16.60 -6.66 -4.27
C ARG A 196 -16.39 -6.24 -5.72
N VAL A 197 -15.17 -6.33 -6.25
CA VAL A 197 -14.90 -5.93 -7.64
C VAL A 197 -15.41 -6.98 -8.64
N GLU A 198 -15.54 -8.24 -8.22
CA GLU A 198 -15.95 -9.37 -9.08
C GLU A 198 -17.36 -9.24 -9.68
N THR A 199 -18.20 -8.34 -9.16
CA THR A 199 -19.59 -8.16 -9.63
C THR A 199 -19.76 -7.04 -10.65
N LEU A 200 -18.67 -6.42 -11.12
CA LEU A 200 -18.70 -5.26 -12.01
C LEU A 200 -17.73 -5.51 -13.17
N HIS A 201 -18.16 -5.24 -14.39
CA HIS A 201 -17.34 -5.40 -15.59
C HIS A 201 -17.05 -4.06 -16.28
N ASP A 202 -16.05 -4.06 -17.17
CA ASP A 202 -15.65 -2.88 -17.94
C ASP A 202 -16.81 -2.28 -18.76
N GLU A 203 -17.78 -3.10 -19.18
CA GLU A 203 -18.98 -2.66 -19.92
C GLU A 203 -20.03 -1.96 -19.05
N ASP A 204 -20.02 -2.20 -17.74
CA ASP A 204 -20.99 -1.64 -16.79
C ASP A 204 -20.64 -0.21 -16.36
N VAL A 205 -19.48 0.30 -16.77
CA VAL A 205 -18.95 1.61 -16.35
C VAL A 205 -18.61 2.51 -17.53
N GLU A 206 -18.73 3.82 -17.30
CA GLU A 206 -18.43 4.88 -18.28
C GLU A 206 -17.02 5.46 -18.11
N GLU A 207 -16.39 5.19 -16.97
CA GLU A 207 -15.07 5.70 -16.61
C GLU A 207 -14.21 4.64 -15.92
N PHE A 208 -12.91 4.73 -16.16
CA PHE A 208 -11.87 4.02 -15.43
C PHE A 208 -11.14 4.99 -14.51
N TYR A 209 -10.15 4.52 -13.76
CA TYR A 209 -9.35 5.38 -12.89
C TYR A 209 -7.87 5.24 -13.14
N SER A 210 -7.17 6.37 -13.12
CA SER A 210 -5.72 6.39 -13.18
C SER A 210 -5.08 6.04 -11.84
N CYS A 211 -3.82 5.66 -11.87
CA CYS A 211 -2.92 5.75 -10.73
C CYS A 211 -1.51 6.12 -11.21
N THR A 212 -1.00 7.25 -10.73
CA THR A 212 0.35 7.76 -11.05
C THR A 212 1.33 7.69 -9.88
N LEU A 213 0.95 7.03 -8.77
CA LEU A 213 1.79 6.93 -7.56
C LEU A 213 3.22 6.47 -7.85
N CYS A 214 3.39 5.47 -8.71
CA CYS A 214 4.71 4.89 -8.99
C CYS A 214 5.56 5.71 -9.97
N GLN A 215 5.10 6.89 -10.43
CA GLN A 215 5.90 7.76 -11.28
C GLN A 215 7.11 8.38 -10.56
N SER A 216 7.13 8.31 -9.22
CA SER A 216 8.31 8.66 -8.40
C SER A 216 9.58 7.91 -8.84
N PHE A 217 9.45 6.64 -9.27
CA PHE A 217 10.56 5.81 -9.72
C PHE A 217 10.39 5.23 -11.14
N ALA A 218 9.19 5.26 -11.70
CA ALA A 218 8.89 4.86 -13.08
C ALA A 218 8.16 5.99 -13.83
N PRO A 219 8.87 7.06 -14.26
CA PRO A 219 8.23 8.31 -14.69
C PRO A 219 7.27 8.19 -15.87
N ALA A 220 7.50 7.23 -16.78
CA ALA A 220 6.63 6.99 -17.93
C ALA A 220 5.51 5.96 -17.66
N ASN A 221 5.49 5.34 -16.48
CA ASN A 221 4.47 4.37 -16.12
C ASN A 221 3.15 5.07 -15.85
N VAL A 222 2.08 4.50 -16.40
CA VAL A 222 0.71 4.93 -16.15
C VAL A 222 -0.13 3.69 -15.85
N CYS A 223 -0.84 3.70 -14.71
CA CYS A 223 -1.80 2.65 -14.38
C CYS A 223 -3.22 3.07 -14.71
N VAL A 224 -3.92 2.23 -15.47
CA VAL A 224 -5.35 2.31 -15.76
C VAL A 224 -6.02 1.17 -15.00
N ILE A 225 -6.95 1.52 -14.12
CA ILE A 225 -7.67 0.62 -13.24
C ILE A 225 -9.12 0.55 -13.72
N SER A 226 -9.54 -0.65 -14.12
CA SER A 226 -10.89 -0.95 -14.56
C SER A 226 -11.50 -2.03 -13.64
N PRO A 227 -12.83 -2.26 -13.71
CA PRO A 227 -13.44 -3.35 -12.95
C PRO A 227 -12.79 -4.72 -13.21
N ASP A 228 -12.51 -5.06 -14.47
CA ASP A 228 -11.88 -6.34 -14.84
C ASP A 228 -10.34 -6.32 -14.76
N ARG A 229 -9.74 -5.17 -14.43
CA ARG A 229 -8.28 -4.99 -14.35
C ARG A 229 -7.89 -4.12 -13.15
N PRO A 230 -7.70 -4.72 -11.96
CA PRO A 230 -7.18 -4.00 -10.80
C PRO A 230 -5.75 -3.51 -11.05
N SER A 231 -5.26 -2.63 -10.18
CA SER A 231 -3.89 -2.17 -10.27
C SER A 231 -2.91 -3.34 -10.17
N LEU A 232 -1.82 -3.30 -10.95
CA LEU A 232 -0.83 -4.37 -10.99
C LEU A 232 -0.17 -4.66 -9.62
N CYS A 233 -0.20 -3.70 -8.71
CA CYS A 233 0.30 -3.92 -7.36
C CYS A 233 -0.62 -4.83 -6.55
N GLY A 234 -1.93 -4.90 -6.87
CA GLY A 234 -2.96 -5.66 -6.16
C GLY A 234 -3.73 -4.85 -5.10
N ALA A 235 -3.33 -3.61 -4.81
CA ALA A 235 -3.91 -2.84 -3.70
C ALA A 235 -5.09 -1.94 -4.06
N ILE A 236 -5.27 -1.59 -5.35
CA ILE A 236 -6.26 -0.59 -5.76
C ILE A 236 -7.18 -1.20 -6.82
N THR A 237 -8.46 -1.33 -6.47
CA THR A 237 -9.55 -1.72 -7.36
C THR A 237 -10.21 -0.48 -7.99
N TRP A 238 -11.15 -0.70 -8.91
CA TRP A 238 -11.93 0.39 -9.51
C TRP A 238 -12.71 1.20 -8.46
N PHE A 239 -13.30 0.55 -7.45
CA PHE A 239 -14.03 1.24 -6.38
C PHE A 239 -13.11 2.13 -5.54
N ASP A 240 -11.88 1.68 -5.29
CA ASP A 240 -10.87 2.42 -4.54
C ASP A 240 -10.42 3.66 -5.34
N GLY A 241 -10.18 3.50 -6.65
CA GLY A 241 -9.86 4.61 -7.55
C GLY A 241 -10.95 5.68 -7.57
N ARG A 242 -12.21 5.27 -7.61
CA ARG A 242 -13.38 6.18 -7.51
C ARG A 242 -13.43 6.92 -6.19
N ALA A 243 -13.21 6.21 -5.08
CA ALA A 243 -13.23 6.81 -3.76
C ALA A 243 -12.10 7.83 -3.61
N ALA A 244 -10.89 7.47 -4.06
CA ALA A 244 -9.71 8.33 -4.08
C ALA A 244 -9.96 9.61 -4.86
N SER A 245 -10.42 9.53 -6.12
CA SER A 245 -10.62 10.70 -6.98
C SER A 245 -11.70 11.66 -6.46
N ARG A 246 -12.65 11.16 -5.67
CA ARG A 246 -13.68 11.99 -5.03
C ARG A 246 -13.17 12.71 -3.79
N VAL A 247 -12.37 12.03 -2.99
CA VAL A 247 -11.85 12.57 -1.71
C VAL A 247 -10.67 13.50 -1.96
N ASP A 248 -9.83 13.20 -2.95
CA ASP A 248 -8.67 13.99 -3.35
C ASP A 248 -8.61 14.14 -4.88
N PRO A 249 -9.31 15.12 -5.46
CA PRO A 249 -9.36 15.32 -6.92
C PRO A 249 -8.02 15.68 -7.57
N GLU A 250 -7.10 16.27 -6.80
CA GLU A 250 -5.76 16.64 -7.27
C GLU A 250 -4.74 15.51 -7.05
N GLY A 251 -5.17 14.43 -6.39
CA GLY A 251 -4.36 13.28 -6.08
C GLY A 251 -3.95 12.44 -7.30
N PRO A 252 -3.24 11.32 -7.06
CA PRO A 252 -2.71 10.46 -8.11
C PRO A 252 -3.75 9.59 -8.80
N ASN A 253 -4.98 9.54 -8.26
CA ASN A 253 -6.10 8.77 -8.81
C ASN A 253 -7.13 9.72 -9.41
N LYS A 254 -7.32 9.67 -10.73
CA LYS A 254 -8.22 10.55 -11.47
C LYS A 254 -9.15 9.73 -12.35
N ALA A 255 -10.36 10.21 -12.56
CA ALA A 255 -11.30 9.59 -13.51
C ALA A 255 -10.75 9.69 -14.93
N ILE A 256 -10.84 8.61 -15.68
CA ILE A 256 -10.54 8.52 -17.10
C ILE A 256 -11.86 8.18 -17.80
N PRO A 257 -12.55 9.16 -18.41
CA PRO A 257 -13.69 8.85 -19.28
C PRO A 257 -13.25 7.89 -20.37
N LYS A 258 -14.00 6.82 -20.63
CA LYS A 258 -13.60 5.81 -21.63
C LYS A 258 -13.45 6.42 -23.03
N GLY A 259 -14.37 7.30 -23.43
CA GLY A 259 -14.45 7.80 -24.79
C GLY A 259 -14.91 6.70 -25.75
N ASP A 260 -14.48 6.76 -27.01
CA ASP A 260 -14.90 5.79 -28.03
C ASP A 260 -14.16 4.45 -27.82
N LEU A 261 -14.90 3.35 -27.91
CA LEU A 261 -14.33 2.00 -27.96
C LEU A 261 -13.78 1.73 -29.37
N ILE A 262 -12.46 1.56 -29.47
CA ILE A 262 -11.75 1.35 -30.74
C ILE A 262 -11.52 -0.14 -31.01
N ASP A 263 -11.19 -0.92 -29.98
CA ASP A 263 -10.97 -2.36 -30.08
C ASP A 263 -11.70 -3.08 -28.92
N PRO A 264 -12.86 -3.72 -29.19
CA PRO A 264 -13.63 -4.43 -28.16
C PRO A 264 -12.93 -5.69 -27.63
N ILE A 265 -11.96 -6.25 -28.36
CA ILE A 265 -11.23 -7.45 -27.91
C ILE A 265 -10.00 -7.03 -27.11
N GLY A 266 -9.21 -6.11 -27.65
CA GLY A 266 -8.01 -5.60 -26.99
C GLY A 266 -8.30 -4.63 -25.82
N GLY A 267 -9.53 -4.11 -25.72
CA GLY A 267 -9.88 -3.07 -24.75
C GLY A 267 -9.15 -1.75 -25.02
N GLU A 268 -9.17 -1.28 -26.28
CA GLU A 268 -8.61 0.03 -26.67
C GLU A 268 -9.71 1.09 -26.63
N TYR A 269 -9.44 2.18 -25.91
CA TYR A 269 -10.39 3.26 -25.68
C TYR A 269 -9.69 4.60 -25.92
N THR A 270 -10.35 5.55 -26.60
CA THR A 270 -9.71 6.83 -26.94
C THR A 270 -9.30 7.64 -25.70
N GLY A 271 -10.09 7.58 -24.63
CA GLY A 271 -9.79 8.29 -23.39
C GLY A 271 -8.62 7.67 -22.63
N VAL A 272 -8.46 6.34 -22.70
CA VAL A 272 -7.29 5.64 -22.16
C VAL A 272 -6.02 6.03 -22.93
N ASP A 273 -6.08 6.12 -24.25
CA ASP A 273 -4.94 6.52 -25.08
C ASP A 273 -4.53 7.98 -24.86
N GLU A 274 -5.50 8.89 -24.68
CA GLU A 274 -5.25 10.29 -24.34
C GLU A 274 -4.60 10.44 -22.97
N PHE A 275 -5.13 9.74 -21.96
CA PHE A 275 -4.54 9.66 -20.63
C PHE A 275 -3.10 9.13 -20.72
N ALA A 276 -2.88 8.02 -21.41
CA ALA A 276 -1.56 7.40 -21.51
C ALA A 276 -0.54 8.34 -22.17
N ARG A 277 -0.91 9.02 -23.27
CA ARG A 277 -0.04 10.01 -23.92
C ARG A 277 0.32 11.17 -23.00
N THR A 278 -0.66 11.71 -22.31
CA THR A 278 -0.49 12.90 -21.48
C THR A 278 0.37 12.58 -20.25
N GLU A 279 0.00 11.55 -19.50
CA GLU A 279 0.60 11.24 -18.19
C GLU A 279 1.93 10.49 -18.30
N SER A 280 2.23 9.84 -19.44
CA SER A 280 3.55 9.25 -19.70
C SER A 280 4.56 10.24 -20.29
N GLY A 281 4.17 11.49 -20.52
CA GLY A 281 5.00 12.49 -21.23
C GLY A 281 5.23 12.14 -22.70
N GLY A 282 4.27 11.47 -23.35
CA GLY A 282 4.34 11.07 -24.76
C GLY A 282 5.11 9.78 -25.04
N ASN A 283 5.49 9.02 -24.00
CA ASN A 283 6.20 7.75 -24.19
C ASN A 283 5.28 6.57 -24.53
N VAL A 284 3.99 6.68 -24.19
CA VAL A 284 2.97 5.67 -24.44
C VAL A 284 1.84 6.29 -25.26
N ASP A 285 1.73 5.89 -26.52
CA ASP A 285 0.73 6.45 -27.44
C ASP A 285 -0.68 5.90 -27.22
N LYS A 286 -0.76 4.63 -26.79
CA LYS A 286 -2.00 3.88 -26.62
C LYS A 286 -1.82 2.68 -25.69
N ILE A 287 -2.92 2.20 -25.12
CA ILE A 287 -2.94 1.01 -24.24
C ILE A 287 -4.11 0.11 -24.61
N LYS A 288 -3.84 -1.19 -24.78
CA LYS A 288 -4.85 -2.24 -24.89
C LYS A 288 -4.95 -2.98 -23.56
N LEU A 289 -6.05 -2.79 -22.84
CA LEU A 289 -6.24 -3.34 -21.50
C LEU A 289 -6.25 -4.86 -21.45
N HIS A 290 -6.66 -5.53 -22.53
CA HIS A 290 -6.87 -6.98 -22.57
C HIS A 290 -5.92 -7.69 -23.56
N SER A 291 -4.77 -7.06 -23.84
CA SER A 291 -3.74 -7.57 -24.75
C SER A 291 -2.41 -7.79 -24.04
N PHE A 292 -1.79 -8.94 -24.30
CA PHE A 292 -0.46 -9.28 -23.80
C PHE A 292 0.67 -8.87 -24.78
N PHE A 293 0.37 -8.76 -26.08
CA PHE A 293 1.36 -8.55 -27.14
C PHE A 293 1.26 -7.18 -27.79
N ASP A 294 0.05 -6.79 -28.17
CA ASP A 294 -0.18 -5.51 -28.84
C ASP A 294 -0.45 -4.43 -27.80
N TYR A 295 0.44 -3.45 -27.71
CA TYR A 295 0.33 -2.28 -26.83
C TYR A 295 -0.08 -2.65 -25.39
N PRO A 296 0.65 -3.57 -24.74
CA PRO A 296 0.32 -3.97 -23.39
C PRO A 296 0.46 -2.78 -22.45
N HIS A 297 -0.36 -2.81 -21.42
CA HIS A 297 -0.28 -1.86 -20.32
C HIS A 297 1.15 -1.83 -19.71
N THR A 298 1.67 -0.63 -19.42
CA THR A 298 3.00 -0.47 -18.78
C THR A 298 3.10 -1.07 -17.38
N SER A 299 4.32 -1.21 -16.85
CA SER A 299 4.57 -1.73 -15.50
C SER A 299 5.64 -0.91 -14.79
N CYS A 300 5.44 -0.62 -13.51
CA CYS A 300 6.40 0.15 -12.71
C CYS A 300 7.45 -0.73 -12.02
N GLY A 301 7.02 -1.75 -11.25
CA GLY A 301 7.94 -2.63 -10.52
C GLY A 301 7.39 -3.23 -9.21
N CYS A 302 6.16 -2.86 -8.81
CA CYS A 302 5.53 -3.37 -7.60
C CYS A 302 4.53 -4.52 -7.86
N PHE A 303 4.54 -5.12 -9.05
CA PHE A 303 3.66 -6.23 -9.41
C PHE A 303 3.82 -7.45 -8.50
N GLU A 304 2.70 -8.12 -8.22
CA GLU A 304 2.66 -9.38 -7.46
C GLU A 304 3.11 -10.58 -8.32
N VAL A 305 2.71 -10.56 -9.60
CA VAL A 305 2.98 -11.63 -10.58
C VAL A 305 3.53 -11.02 -11.87
N ILE A 306 4.45 -11.74 -12.52
CA ILE A 306 4.91 -11.45 -13.88
C ILE A 306 4.37 -12.53 -14.81
N GLY A 307 3.69 -12.12 -15.88
CA GLY A 307 3.41 -12.98 -17.03
C GLY A 307 4.55 -12.92 -18.05
N PHE A 308 4.84 -14.04 -18.71
CA PHE A 308 5.79 -14.09 -19.83
C PHE A 308 5.34 -15.11 -20.88
N TYR A 309 5.57 -14.81 -22.16
CA TYR A 309 5.25 -15.72 -23.25
C TYR A 309 6.30 -16.83 -23.38
N MET A 310 5.85 -18.06 -23.58
CA MET A 310 6.64 -19.26 -23.79
C MET A 310 6.38 -19.82 -25.20
N PRO A 311 7.19 -19.47 -26.20
CA PRO A 311 6.99 -19.88 -27.59
C PRO A 311 6.96 -21.40 -27.79
N GLU A 312 7.69 -22.17 -26.97
CA GLU A 312 7.82 -23.62 -27.08
C GLU A 312 6.51 -24.36 -26.82
N VAL A 313 5.59 -23.74 -26.09
CA VAL A 313 4.27 -24.30 -25.75
C VAL A 313 3.13 -23.39 -26.20
N ASP A 314 3.45 -22.31 -26.93
CA ASP A 314 2.51 -21.27 -27.35
C ASP A 314 1.57 -20.82 -26.21
N GLY A 315 2.16 -20.46 -25.07
CA GLY A 315 1.41 -20.17 -23.84
C GLY A 315 2.01 -19.05 -23.01
N ILE A 316 1.27 -18.62 -21.98
CA ILE A 316 1.73 -17.62 -21.00
C ILE A 316 2.10 -18.34 -19.70
N GLY A 317 3.34 -18.19 -19.27
CA GLY A 317 3.80 -18.56 -17.94
C GLY A 317 3.57 -17.43 -16.96
N PHE A 318 3.26 -17.76 -15.70
CA PHE A 318 3.11 -16.80 -14.62
C PHE A 318 4.11 -17.14 -13.50
N LEU A 319 4.80 -16.12 -13.00
CA LEU A 319 5.72 -16.23 -11.88
C LEU A 319 5.30 -15.25 -10.79
N HIS A 320 4.95 -15.78 -9.62
CA HIS A 320 4.71 -14.98 -8.42
C HIS A 320 6.04 -14.50 -7.84
N ARG A 321 6.06 -13.30 -7.25
CA ARG A 321 7.27 -12.69 -6.70
C ARG A 321 7.83 -13.35 -5.43
N GLY A 322 7.03 -14.19 -4.78
CA GLY A 322 7.33 -14.93 -3.57
C GLY A 322 7.03 -16.40 -3.73
#